data_AF-A0A819V4Y9-F1
#
_entry.id   AF-A0A819V4Y9-F1
#
_cell.length_a   1.000
_cell.length_b   1.000
_cell.length_c   1.000
_cell.angle_alpha   90.00
_cell.angle_beta   90.00
_cell.angle_gamma   90.00
#
_symmetry.space_group_name_H-M   'P 1'
#
loop_
_entity.id
_entity.type
_entity.pdbx_description
1 polymer ?
#
loop_
_entity_poly.entity_id
_entity_poly.type
_entity_poly.pdbx_seq_one_letter_code
_entity_poly.pdbx_strand_id
1 'polypeptide(L)'
;NLFFTGISIHGAWLTEEEVNNLQQPVFFIAAGDDPPLQPNISAVIEQSTSARVSSQCQYETYSSMTHGFVSMGANYSDPYNVEAIDKVHTSVKMFLDKISRNSSSIMSYSREILLFFFLFLLFNDNIKPY
;
A
#
# COMPACT_ATOMS: atom_id res chain seq x y z
N ASN A 1 -4.95 -14.29 5.97
CA ASN A 1 -4.43 -13.70 4.71
C ASN A 1 -2.99 -14.10 4.53
N LEU A 2 -2.63 -14.65 3.36
CA LEU A 2 -1.26 -15.07 3.05
C LEU A 2 -0.34 -13.88 2.72
N PHE A 3 -0.92 -12.73 2.34
CA PHE A 3 -0.21 -11.51 1.94
C PHE A 3 -0.73 -10.29 2.70
N PHE A 4 0.18 -9.36 3.03
CA PHE A 4 -0.12 -8.13 3.79
C PHE A 4 -0.18 -6.87 2.91
N THR A 5 0.25 -6.96 1.65
CA THR A 5 0.26 -5.86 0.67
C THR A 5 0.55 -6.40 -0.73
N GLY A 6 0.44 -5.56 -1.76
CA GLY A 6 0.82 -5.88 -3.15
C GLY A 6 1.56 -4.73 -3.84
N ILE A 7 2.36 -5.07 -4.85
CA ILE A 7 2.97 -4.12 -5.78
C ILE A 7 2.43 -4.45 -7.17
N SER A 8 1.91 -3.46 -7.88
CA SER A 8 1.38 -3.58 -9.23
C SER A 8 2.16 -2.67 -10.15
N ILE A 9 2.96 -3.23 -11.06
CA ILE A 9 3.75 -2.46 -12.03
C ILE A 9 3.15 -2.67 -13.41
N HIS A 10 2.86 -1.56 -14.11
CA HIS A 10 2.07 -1.54 -15.33
C HIS A 10 0.69 -2.20 -15.17
N GLY A 11 0.11 -2.08 -13.97
CA GLY A 11 -1.16 -2.72 -13.67
C GLY A 11 -2.25 -2.19 -14.59
N ALA A 12 -2.83 -3.05 -15.42
CA ALA A 12 -3.93 -2.70 -16.31
C ALA A 12 -5.28 -3.20 -15.78
N TRP A 13 -6.36 -2.55 -16.23
CA TRP A 13 -7.74 -3.08 -16.18
C TRP A 13 -8.33 -3.36 -14.79
N LEU A 14 -8.12 -2.45 -13.83
CA LEU A 14 -8.90 -2.43 -12.59
C LEU A 14 -10.04 -1.44 -12.73
N THR A 15 -11.25 -1.82 -12.34
CA THR A 15 -12.41 -0.94 -12.16
C THR A 15 -12.31 -0.12 -10.87
N GLU A 16 -13.09 0.94 -10.75
CA GLU A 16 -13.14 1.76 -9.52
C GLU A 16 -13.63 0.94 -8.32
N GLU A 17 -14.62 0.08 -8.56
CA GLU A 17 -15.15 -0.84 -7.57
C GLU A 17 -14.06 -1.81 -7.07
N GLU A 18 -13.25 -2.38 -7.96
CA GLU A 18 -12.15 -3.27 -7.58
C GLU A 18 -11.09 -2.56 -6.73
N VAL A 19 -10.71 -1.32 -7.08
CA VAL A 19 -9.76 -0.53 -6.30
C VAL A 19 -10.34 -0.20 -4.90
N ASN A 20 -11.62 0.15 -4.81
CA ASN A 20 -12.29 0.44 -3.54
C ASN A 20 -12.44 -0.81 -2.64
N ASN A 21 -12.54 -1.98 -3.24
CA ASN A 21 -12.70 -3.26 -2.54
C ASN A 21 -11.38 -3.95 -2.17
N LEU A 22 -10.23 -3.30 -2.42
CA LEU A 22 -8.92 -3.82 -2.03
C LEU A 22 -8.86 -4.10 -0.52
N GLN A 23 -8.62 -5.36 -0.19
CA GLN A 23 -8.51 -5.81 1.20
C GLN A 23 -7.15 -5.51 1.82
N GLN A 24 -6.12 -5.31 0.98
CA GLN A 24 -4.76 -5.01 1.38
C GLN A 24 -4.25 -3.77 0.62
N PRO A 25 -3.34 -2.99 1.20
CA PRO A 25 -2.72 -1.87 0.52
C PRO A 25 -1.97 -2.33 -0.73
N VAL A 26 -2.06 -1.57 -1.81
CA VAL A 26 -1.33 -1.81 -3.05
C VAL A 26 -0.58 -0.56 -3.47
N PHE A 27 0.66 -0.73 -3.93
CA PHE A 27 1.42 0.31 -4.60
C PHE A 27 1.36 0.08 -6.12
N PHE A 28 0.78 1.04 -6.83
CA PHE A 28 0.66 1.07 -8.27
C PHE A 28 1.77 1.90 -8.91
N ILE A 29 2.44 1.34 -9.91
CA ILE A 29 3.54 1.97 -10.63
C ILE A 29 3.23 1.92 -12.12
N ALA A 30 3.24 3.07 -12.79
CA ALA A 30 2.97 3.20 -14.22
C ALA A 30 4.15 3.85 -14.97
N ALA A 31 4.28 3.52 -16.25
CA ALA A 31 5.09 4.25 -17.22
C ALA A 31 4.33 5.45 -17.80
N GLY A 32 5.05 6.37 -18.45
CA GLY A 32 4.44 7.57 -19.05
C GLY A 32 3.63 7.29 -20.30
N ASP A 33 3.98 6.23 -21.03
CA ASP A 33 3.28 5.77 -22.24
C ASP A 33 2.26 4.66 -21.95
N ASP A 34 2.10 4.24 -20.69
CA ASP A 34 1.03 3.34 -20.32
C ASP A 34 -0.32 4.00 -20.65
N PRO A 35 -1.29 3.25 -21.20
CA PRO A 35 -2.63 3.77 -21.36
C PRO A 35 -3.14 4.24 -19.99
N PRO A 36 -3.86 5.38 -19.92
CA PRO A 36 -4.46 5.80 -18.67
C PRO A 36 -5.25 4.64 -18.08
N LEU A 37 -4.94 4.28 -16.85
CA LEU A 37 -5.71 3.27 -16.15
C LEU A 37 -7.15 3.79 -16.07
N GLN A 38 -8.08 2.95 -16.48
CA GLN A 38 -9.51 3.23 -16.47
C GLN A 38 -10.10 2.38 -15.35
N PRO A 39 -10.45 3.00 -14.20
CA PRO A 39 -10.43 4.42 -13.88
C PRO A 39 -9.04 4.89 -13.43
N ASN A 40 -8.87 6.22 -13.40
CA ASN A 40 -7.65 6.85 -12.94
C ASN A 40 -7.37 6.44 -11.49
N ILE A 41 -6.48 5.46 -11.30
CA ILE A 41 -6.23 4.83 -9.99
C ILE A 41 -5.82 5.87 -8.95
N SER A 42 -5.06 6.91 -9.33
CA SER A 42 -4.69 7.96 -8.38
C SER A 42 -5.92 8.68 -7.83
N ALA A 43 -6.86 9.04 -8.70
CA ALA A 43 -8.10 9.70 -8.32
C ALA A 43 -9.00 8.79 -7.46
N VAL A 44 -9.08 7.50 -7.81
CA VAL A 44 -9.85 6.52 -7.02
C VAL A 44 -9.26 6.35 -5.62
N ILE A 45 -7.93 6.29 -5.49
CA ILE A 45 -7.27 6.22 -4.18
C ILE A 45 -7.59 7.48 -3.36
N GLU A 46 -7.46 8.66 -3.94
CA GLU A 46 -7.73 9.94 -3.26
C GLU A 46 -9.19 10.09 -2.82
N GLN A 47 -10.14 9.59 -3.61
CA GLN A 47 -11.58 9.71 -3.37
C GLN A 47 -12.18 8.53 -2.61
N SER A 48 -11.39 7.48 -2.34
CA SER A 48 -11.89 6.27 -1.71
C SER A 48 -12.45 6.53 -0.31
N THR A 49 -13.68 6.03 -0.07
CA THR A 49 -14.29 6.00 1.27
C THR A 49 -13.63 4.97 2.18
N SER A 50 -12.84 4.04 1.62
CA SER A 50 -12.05 3.10 2.40
C SER A 50 -10.81 3.79 2.96
N ALA A 51 -10.80 4.02 4.28
CA ALA A 51 -9.66 4.60 4.98
C ALA A 51 -8.36 3.81 4.75
N ARG A 52 -8.45 2.50 4.50
CA ARG A 52 -7.29 1.67 4.14
C ARG A 52 -6.76 2.05 2.77
N VAL A 53 -7.63 2.16 1.77
CA VAL A 53 -7.23 2.49 0.40
C VAL A 53 -6.65 3.89 0.35
N SER A 54 -7.37 4.89 0.87
CA SER A 54 -6.96 6.29 0.80
C SER A 54 -5.70 6.64 1.59
N SER A 55 -5.39 5.93 2.69
CA SER A 55 -4.20 6.23 3.51
C SER A 55 -3.00 5.31 3.24
N GLN A 56 -3.23 4.11 2.70
CA GLN A 56 -2.20 3.08 2.59
C GLN A 56 -1.87 2.70 1.16
N CYS A 57 -2.76 2.84 0.18
CA CYS A 57 -2.39 2.66 -1.22
C CYS A 57 -1.53 3.84 -1.71
N GLN A 58 -0.74 3.59 -2.74
CA GLN A 58 0.13 4.58 -3.36
C GLN A 58 0.09 4.43 -4.88
N TYR A 59 0.29 5.54 -5.59
CA TYR A 59 0.36 5.56 -7.05
C TYR A 59 1.56 6.43 -7.48
N GLU A 60 2.41 5.92 -8.36
CA GLU A 60 3.52 6.66 -8.96
C GLU A 60 3.56 6.44 -10.48
N THR A 61 3.86 7.50 -11.22
CA THR A 61 4.11 7.45 -12.67
C THR A 61 5.54 7.85 -12.98
N TYR A 62 6.21 7.06 -13.81
CA TYR A 62 7.53 7.35 -14.36
C TYR A 62 7.36 7.89 -15.79
N SER A 63 7.08 9.18 -15.91
CA SER A 63 6.59 9.82 -17.13
C SER A 63 7.51 9.75 -18.35
N SER A 64 8.81 9.57 -18.14
CA SER A 64 9.81 9.44 -19.21
C SER A 64 10.07 7.98 -19.61
N MET A 65 9.49 7.01 -18.90
CA MET A 65 9.72 5.59 -19.12
C MET A 65 8.65 4.98 -20.01
N THR A 66 9.02 3.89 -20.70
CA THR A 66 8.12 3.10 -21.53
C THR A 66 7.59 1.88 -20.79
N HIS A 67 6.48 1.33 -21.26
CA HIS A 67 5.97 0.05 -20.76
C HIS A 67 7.06 -1.03 -20.74
N GLY A 68 7.20 -1.73 -19.62
CA GLY A 68 8.20 -2.78 -19.44
C GLY A 68 9.60 -2.29 -19.06
N PHE A 69 9.78 -1.02 -18.70
CA PHE A 69 11.10 -0.46 -18.30
C PHE A 69 11.74 -1.16 -17.10
N VAL A 70 10.96 -1.88 -16.29
CA VAL A 70 11.43 -2.72 -15.16
C VAL A 70 11.45 -4.22 -15.44
N SER A 71 11.09 -4.65 -16.66
CA SER A 71 11.00 -6.06 -17.01
C SER A 71 12.38 -6.70 -17.21
N MET A 72 12.43 -8.03 -17.24
CA MET A 72 13.68 -8.75 -17.55
C MET A 72 14.31 -8.34 -18.90
N GLY A 73 13.49 -7.88 -19.85
CA GLY A 73 13.93 -7.40 -21.16
C GLY A 73 14.26 -5.90 -21.21
N ALA A 74 14.29 -5.22 -20.06
CA ALA A 74 14.57 -3.79 -20.00
C ALA A 74 15.96 -3.42 -20.55
N ASN A 75 16.11 -2.17 -20.99
CA ASN A 75 17.40 -1.68 -21.48
C ASN A 75 18.33 -1.34 -20.31
N TYR A 76 19.11 -2.32 -19.85
CA TYR A 76 20.10 -2.13 -18.79
C TYR A 76 21.38 -1.40 -19.23
N SER A 77 21.50 -1.04 -20.52
CA SER A 77 22.61 -0.22 -21.03
C SER A 77 22.28 1.27 -21.07
N ASP A 78 21.00 1.65 -20.92
CA ASP A 78 20.58 3.05 -20.84
C ASP A 78 20.64 3.52 -19.37
N PRO A 79 21.52 4.49 -19.03
CA PRO A 79 21.63 4.99 -17.66
C PRO A 79 20.34 5.62 -17.13
N TYR A 80 19.49 6.21 -17.99
CA TYR A 80 18.21 6.77 -17.56
C TYR A 80 17.23 5.68 -17.16
N ASN A 81 17.22 4.56 -17.88
CA ASN A 81 16.40 3.40 -17.54
C ASN A 81 16.87 2.74 -16.24
N VAL A 82 18.18 2.60 -16.05
CA VAL A 82 18.77 2.08 -14.81
C VAL A 82 18.41 2.97 -13.61
N GLU A 83 18.53 4.30 -13.76
CA GLU A 83 18.13 5.24 -12.70
C GLU A 83 16.64 5.12 -12.36
N ALA A 84 15.77 4.92 -13.36
CA ALA A 84 14.34 4.71 -13.12
C ALA A 84 14.06 3.40 -12.38
N ILE A 85 14.74 2.31 -12.71
CA ILE A 85 14.64 1.03 -11.99
C ILE A 85 15.08 1.20 -10.53
N ASP A 86 16.18 1.90 -10.27
CA ASP A 86 16.68 2.15 -8.92
C ASP A 86 15.70 2.99 -8.09
N LYS A 87 15.05 3.98 -8.71
CA LYS A 87 13.96 4.75 -8.10
C LYS A 87 12.77 3.86 -7.76
N VAL A 88 12.35 2.97 -8.67
CA VAL A 88 11.28 1.99 -8.39
C VAL A 88 11.64 1.13 -7.19
N HIS A 89 12.85 0.56 -7.14
CA HIS A 89 13.30 -0.23 -5.99
C HIS A 89 13.26 0.57 -4.68
N THR A 90 13.69 1.82 -4.72
CA THR A 90 13.68 2.72 -3.56
C THR A 90 12.25 3.00 -3.09
N SER A 91 11.34 3.37 -4.00
CA SER A 91 9.93 3.62 -3.67
C SER A 91 9.24 2.37 -3.14
N VAL A 92 9.47 1.19 -3.75
CA VAL A 92 8.90 -0.08 -3.28
C VAL A 92 9.40 -0.40 -1.87
N LYS A 93 10.70 -0.24 -1.61
CA LYS A 93 11.25 -0.46 -0.26
C LYS A 93 10.62 0.49 0.76
N MET A 94 10.50 1.78 0.43
CA MET A 94 9.86 2.77 1.32
C MET A 94 8.40 2.42 1.62
N PHE A 95 7.65 1.97 0.61
CA PHE A 95 6.27 1.52 0.76
C PHE A 95 6.18 0.29 1.68
N LEU A 96 7.00 -0.73 1.45
CA LEU A 96 7.04 -1.93 2.30
C LEU A 96 7.42 -1.59 3.76
N ASP A 97 8.38 -0.69 3.96
CA ASP A 97 8.79 -0.20 5.28
C ASP A 97 7.64 0.58 5.97
N LYS A 98 6.81 1.32 5.21
CA LYS A 98 5.59 1.99 5.73
C LYS A 98 4.55 0.96 6.18
N ILE A 99 4.26 -0.05 5.36
CA ILE A 99 3.27 -1.10 5.69
C ILE A 99 3.70 -1.92 6.90
N SER A 100 4.99 -2.28 7.00
CA SER A 100 5.53 -3.03 8.13
C SER A 100 5.41 -2.28 9.45
N ARG A 101 5.73 -0.97 9.46
CA ARG A 101 5.58 -0.11 10.64
C ARG A 101 4.13 0.06 11.08
N ASN A 102 3.21 0.28 10.13
CA ASN A 102 1.79 0.38 10.42
C ASN A 102 1.22 -0.93 11.00
N SER A 103 1.68 -2.07 10.50
CA SER A 103 1.27 -3.38 11.03
C SER A 103 1.78 -3.59 12.47
N SER A 104 3.02 -3.18 12.73
CA SER A 104 3.65 -3.29 14.05
C SER A 104 2.98 -2.40 15.11
N SER A 105 2.62 -1.17 14.74
CA SER A 105 1.93 -0.25 15.66
C SER A 105 0.53 -0.75 16.04
N ILE A 106 -0.25 -1.24 15.06
CA ILE A 106 -1.57 -1.83 15.31
C ILE A 106 -1.47 -3.03 16.28
N MET A 107 -0.47 -3.91 16.10
CA MET A 107 -0.25 -5.03 17.01
C MET A 107 0.14 -4.56 18.43
N SER A 108 0.95 -3.51 18.56
CA SER A 108 1.33 -2.95 19.87
C SER A 108 0.12 -2.38 20.61
N TYR A 109 -0.67 -1.53 19.95
CA TYR A 109 -1.89 -0.94 20.54
C TYR A 109 -2.90 -2.00 20.95
N SER A 110 -3.09 -3.03 20.13
CA SER A 110 -4.02 -4.12 20.45
C SER A 110 -3.60 -4.88 21.72
N ARG A 111 -2.29 -5.11 21.91
CA ARG A 111 -1.77 -5.74 23.13
C ARG A 111 -1.96 -4.87 24.36
N GLU A 112 -1.71 -3.57 24.27
CA GLU A 112 -1.90 -2.63 25.38
C GLU A 112 -3.37 -2.52 25.79
N ILE A 113 -4.28 -2.43 24.81
CA ILE A 113 -5.73 -2.41 25.08
C ILE A 113 -6.17 -3.72 25.72
N LEU A 114 -5.74 -4.87 25.20
CA LEU A 114 -6.05 -6.18 25.81
C LEU A 114 -5.50 -6.29 27.23
N LEU A 115 -4.28 -5.80 27.47
CA LEU A 115 -3.69 -5.78 28.80
C LEU A 115 -4.50 -4.89 29.75
N PHE A 116 -4.90 -3.70 29.28
CA PHE A 116 -5.74 -2.78 30.05
C PHE A 116 -7.11 -3.39 30.37
N PHE A 117 -7.78 -4.01 29.39
CA PHE A 117 -9.05 -4.72 29.62
C PHE A 117 -8.88 -5.89 30.60
N PHE A 118 -7.81 -6.65 30.49
CA PHE A 118 -7.53 -7.77 31.40
C PHE A 118 -7.27 -7.28 32.83
N LEU A 119 -6.49 -6.21 33.00
CA LEU A 119 -6.26 -5.57 34.30
C LEU A 119 -7.57 -4.98 34.85
N PHE A 120 -8.35 -4.28 34.03
CA PHE A 120 -9.64 -3.74 34.42
C PHE A 120 -10.57 -4.83 34.97
N LEU A 121 -10.69 -5.97 34.28
CA LEU A 121 -11.49 -7.11 34.76
C LEU A 121 -10.97 -7.68 36.09
N LEU A 122 -9.65 -7.83 36.25
CA LEU A 122 -9.05 -8.32 37.50
C LEU A 122 -9.25 -7.38 38.70
N PHE A 123 -9.37 -6.08 38.46
CA PHE A 123 -9.50 -5.08 39.52
C PHE A 123 -10.94 -4.57 39.73
N ASN A 124 -11.90 -4.90 38.85
CA ASN A 124 -13.29 -4.47 38.97
C ASN A 124 -14.17 -5.36 39.86
N ASP A 125 -13.71 -6.55 40.25
CA ASP A 125 -14.44 -7.42 41.20
C ASP A 125 -14.59 -6.82 42.61
N ASN A 126 -14.00 -5.65 42.88
CA ASN A 126 -14.12 -4.92 44.14
C ASN A 126 -15.18 -3.80 44.17
N ILE A 127 -15.92 -3.55 43.09
CA ILE A 127 -17.01 -2.55 43.10
C ILE A 127 -18.34 -3.27 43.35
N LYS A 128 -18.71 -3.39 44.64
CA LYS A 128 -20.09 -3.74 45.01
C LYS A 128 -21.02 -2.57 44.68
N PRO A 129 -22.20 -2.80 44.08
CA PRO A 129 -23.20 -1.76 43.95
C PRO A 129 -23.70 -1.39 45.36
N TYR A 130 -23.57 -0.11 45.72
CA TYR A 130 -24.28 0.50 46.85
C TYR A 130 -25.65 0.97 46.41
#